data_AF-A0A838HJR9-F1
#
_entry.id   AF-A0A838HJR9-F1
#
_cell.length_a   1.000
_cell.length_b   1.000
_cell.length_c   1.000
_cell.angle_alpha   90.00
_cell.angle_beta   90.00
_cell.angle_gamma   90.00
#
_symmetry.space_group_name_H-M   'P 1'
#
loop_
_entity.id
_entity.type
_entity.pdbx_description
1 polymer ?
#
loop_
_entity_poly.entity_id
_entity_poly.type
_entity_poly.pdbx_seq_one_letter_code
_entity_poly.pdbx_strand_id
1 'polypeptide(L)'
;MDIRPAAVIVDGCLPGIDGATVVRRMRLDAVLRRTPCLLLTASEERADELRALDTGADAWRLSAATPEQRDRYEIIGAGTGIHGPDVDEDLGARGMLEGVPARRPSSR
;
A
#
# COMPACT_ATOMS: atom_id res chain seq x y z
N MET A 1 13.70 -22.10 -2.43
CA MET A 1 12.24 -22.28 -2.58
C MET A 1 11.74 -21.11 -3.40
N ASP A 2 11.06 -21.34 -4.52
CA ASP A 2 10.41 -20.28 -5.28
C ASP A 2 9.13 -19.87 -4.53
N ILE A 3 9.16 -18.72 -3.86
CA ILE A 3 7.98 -18.16 -3.20
C ILE A 3 7.25 -17.33 -4.24
N ARG A 4 5.99 -17.68 -4.53
CA ARG A 4 5.06 -16.83 -5.27
C ARG A 4 4.19 -16.08 -4.27
N PRO A 5 4.43 -14.78 -4.04
CA PRO A 5 3.65 -14.02 -3.09
C PRO A 5 2.21 -13.90 -3.57
N ALA A 6 1.26 -14.07 -2.64
CA ALA A 6 -0.15 -13.85 -2.91
C ALA A 6 -0.48 -12.34 -3.03
N ALA A 7 0.32 -11.49 -2.38
CA ALA A 7 0.24 -10.03 -2.40
C ALA A 7 1.60 -9.43 -2.04
N VAL A 8 1.85 -8.18 -2.41
CA VAL A 8 3.10 -7.45 -2.10
C VAL A 8 2.76 -6.06 -1.55
N ILE A 9 3.41 -5.69 -0.45
CA ILE A 9 3.41 -4.31 0.05
C ILE A 9 4.75 -3.69 -0.32
N VAL A 10 4.72 -2.53 -0.97
CA VAL A 10 5.90 -1.78 -1.40
C VAL A 10 5.91 -0.46 -0.65
N ASP A 11 7.03 -0.15 -0.01
CA ASP A 11 7.28 1.18 0.54
C ASP A 11 7.62 2.15 -0.62
N GLY A 12 6.99 3.32 -0.64
CA GLY A 12 7.27 4.39 -1.59
C GLY A 12 8.59 5.08 -1.33
N CYS A 13 9.06 5.09 -0.08
CA CYS A 13 10.26 5.79 0.38
C CYS A 13 11.46 4.84 0.57
N LEU A 14 11.63 3.88 -0.35
CA LEU A 14 12.77 2.95 -0.30
C LEU A 14 14.11 3.68 -0.54
N PRO A 15 15.18 3.29 0.18
CA PRO A 15 16.51 3.84 -0.06
C PRO A 15 17.08 3.35 -1.41
N GLY A 16 17.42 4.28 -2.30
CA GLY A 16 18.11 4.00 -3.57
C GLY A 16 17.23 3.55 -4.74
N ILE A 17 15.94 3.31 -4.52
CA ILE A 17 14.96 3.04 -5.58
C ILE A 17 13.60 3.61 -5.17
N ASP A 18 12.90 4.26 -6.09
CA ASP A 18 11.52 4.68 -5.87
C ASP A 18 10.58 3.46 -5.88
N GLY A 19 9.69 3.34 -4.88
CA GLY A 19 8.72 2.25 -4.80
C GLY A 19 7.85 2.12 -6.05
N ALA A 20 7.51 3.22 -6.73
CA ALA A 20 6.76 3.15 -7.98
C ALA A 20 7.58 2.48 -9.11
N THR A 21 8.92 2.58 -9.07
CA THR A 21 9.81 1.84 -9.99
C THR A 21 9.77 0.33 -9.71
N VAL A 22 9.66 -0.07 -8.44
CA VAL A 22 9.48 -1.49 -8.07
C VAL A 22 8.18 -2.02 -8.64
N VAL A 23 7.07 -1.31 -8.46
CA VAL A 23 5.76 -1.72 -9.02
C VAL A 23 5.82 -1.86 -10.53
N ARG A 24 6.41 -0.89 -11.24
CA ARG A 24 6.58 -0.98 -12.70
C ARG A 24 7.34 -2.23 -13.12
N ARG A 25 8.43 -2.57 -12.43
CA ARG A 25 9.18 -3.81 -12.70
C ARG A 25 8.34 -5.06 -12.46
N MET A 26 7.54 -5.09 -11.39
CA MET A 26 6.61 -6.20 -11.14
C MET A 26 5.56 -6.34 -12.25
N ARG A 27 5.03 -5.23 -12.78
CA ARG A 27 4.05 -5.25 -13.88
C ARG A 27 4.65 -5.69 -15.22
N LEU A 28 5.96 -5.54 -15.40
CA LEU A 28 6.67 -6.07 -16.57
C LEU A 28 7.04 -7.57 -16.42
N ASP A 29 7.11 -8.07 -15.19
CA ASP A 29 7.46 -9.47 -14.92
C ASP A 29 6.29 -10.43 -15.19
N ALA A 30 6.55 -11.51 -15.93
CA ALA A 30 5.48 -12.41 -16.36
C ALA A 30 4.80 -13.18 -15.21
N VAL A 31 5.50 -13.39 -14.10
CA VAL A 31 5.03 -14.11 -12.92
C VAL A 31 4.31 -13.15 -11.96
N LEU A 32 4.84 -11.94 -11.77
CA LEU A 32 4.36 -10.99 -10.76
C LEU A 32 3.34 -9.98 -11.28
N ARG A 33 3.17 -9.83 -12.60
CA ARG A 33 2.32 -8.76 -13.17
C ARG A 33 0.88 -8.74 -12.68
N ARG A 34 0.36 -9.87 -12.20
CA ARG A 34 -1.02 -9.98 -11.67
C ARG A 34 -1.09 -10.01 -10.15
N THR A 35 0.04 -10.02 -9.45
CA THR A 35 0.05 -10.04 -7.99
C THR A 35 -0.50 -8.70 -7.47
N PRO A 36 -1.50 -8.72 -6.57
CA PRO A 36 -1.98 -7.53 -5.87
C PRO A 36 -0.81 -6.78 -5.22
N CYS A 37 -0.78 -5.46 -5.39
CA CYS A 37 0.35 -4.64 -4.96
C CYS A 37 -0.12 -3.35 -4.32
N LEU A 38 0.20 -3.18 -3.03
CA LEU A 38 -0.08 -1.99 -2.25
C LEU A 38 1.17 -1.12 -2.22
N LEU A 39 1.11 0.09 -2.77
CA LEU A 39 2.19 1.07 -2.58
C LEU A 39 1.82 1.93 -1.36
N LEU A 40 2.59 1.80 -0.27
CA LEU A 40 2.50 2.64 0.91
C LEU A 40 3.38 3.86 0.73
N THR A 41 2.79 5.05 0.70
CA THR A 41 3.55 6.30 0.61
C THR A 41 3.16 7.27 1.72
N ALA A 42 4.18 7.94 2.26
CA ALA A 42 4.02 9.06 3.17
C ALA A 42 3.98 10.41 2.43
N SER A 43 4.02 10.43 1.10
CA SER A 43 3.98 11.67 0.32
C SER A 43 2.63 12.38 0.47
N GLU A 44 2.69 13.69 0.70
CA GLU A 44 1.52 14.56 0.75
C GLU A 44 1.14 15.12 -0.62
N GLU A 45 1.96 14.88 -1.65
CA GLU A 45 1.72 15.40 -2.98
C GLU A 45 0.72 14.55 -3.76
N ARG A 46 -0.40 15.17 -4.16
CA ARG A 46 -1.43 14.53 -5.01
C ARG A 46 -0.86 13.96 -6.32
N ALA A 47 0.19 14.59 -6.85
CA ALA A 47 0.86 14.15 -8.06
C ALA A 47 1.54 12.78 -7.88
N ASP A 48 2.08 12.48 -6.70
CA ASP A 48 2.72 11.20 -6.41
C ASP A 48 1.70 10.05 -6.34
N GLU A 49 0.53 10.33 -5.77
CA GLU A 49 -0.58 9.37 -5.71
C GLU A 49 -1.10 8.99 -7.11
N LEU A 50 -1.27 9.99 -8.00
CA LEU A 50 -1.66 9.74 -9.38
C LEU A 50 -0.62 8.91 -10.13
N ARG A 51 0.67 9.24 -9.96
CA ARG A 51 1.77 8.47 -10.55
C ARG A 51 1.82 7.04 -10.03
N ALA A 52 1.50 6.82 -8.76
CA ALA A 52 1.42 5.50 -8.16
C ALA A 52 0.30 4.66 -8.78
N LEU A 53 -0.89 5.23 -8.95
CA LEU A 53 -2.02 4.56 -9.62
C LEU A 53 -1.69 4.23 -11.07
N ASP A 54 -1.01 5.14 -11.80
CA ASP A 54 -0.57 4.91 -13.18
C ASP A 54 0.45 3.77 -13.32
N THR A 55 1.12 3.37 -12.23
CA THR A 55 2.00 2.19 -12.25
C THR A 55 1.24 0.86 -12.22
N GLY A 56 -0.08 0.89 -12.03
CA GLY A 56 -0.91 -0.28 -11.79
C GLY A 56 -0.84 -0.78 -10.35
N ALA A 57 -0.41 0.05 -9.39
CA ALA A 57 -0.55 -0.25 -7.97
C ALA A 57 -2.00 0.01 -7.52
N ASP A 58 -2.46 -0.79 -6.55
CA ASP A 58 -3.51 -0.35 -5.66
C ASP A 58 -2.84 0.64 -4.69
N ALA A 59 -2.88 1.92 -5.01
CA ALA A 59 -2.16 2.93 -4.23
C ALA A 59 -2.92 3.22 -2.93
N TRP A 60 -2.22 3.18 -1.80
CA TRP A 60 -2.76 3.60 -0.51
C TRP A 60 -1.90 4.69 0.09
N ARG A 61 -2.55 5.77 0.48
CA ARG A 61 -1.88 6.96 0.99
C ARG A 61 -2.26 7.07 2.46
N LEU A 62 -1.28 6.94 3.35
CA LEU A 62 -1.42 7.31 4.77
C LEU A 62 -1.46 8.84 4.94
N SER A 63 -2.09 9.56 4.00
CA SER A 63 -2.06 11.02 3.96
C SER A 63 -2.80 11.68 5.09
N ALA A 64 -3.73 10.98 5.72
CA ALA A 64 -4.43 11.48 6.88
C ALA A 64 -3.57 11.37 8.16
N ALA A 65 -2.46 10.62 8.13
CA ALA A 65 -1.61 10.37 9.29
C ALA A 65 -0.38 11.29 9.32
N THR A 66 -0.19 12.02 10.42
CA THR A 66 1.09 12.68 10.72
C THR A 66 2.22 11.64 10.83
N PRO A 67 3.49 12.05 10.71
CA PRO A 67 4.62 11.15 10.93
C PRO A 67 4.51 10.34 12.23
N GLU A 68 4.10 10.97 13.33
CA GLU A 68 3.95 10.32 14.64
C GLU A 68 2.78 9.33 14.68
N GLN A 69 1.68 9.61 13.96
CA GLN A 69 0.55 8.69 13.83
C GLN A 69 0.92 7.46 12.99
N ARG A 70 1.85 7.59 12.02
CA ARG A 70 2.34 6.45 11.23
C ARG A 70 3.14 5.44 12.04
N ASP A 71 3.81 5.89 13.10
CA ASP A 71 4.54 5.01 14.02
C ASP A 71 3.62 4.28 15.01
N ARG A 72 2.35 4.69 15.09
CA ARG A 72 1.33 4.09 15.97
C ARG A 72 0.38 3.22 15.15
N TYR A 73 0.70 1.94 15.03
CA TYR A 73 -0.18 0.97 14.39
C TYR A 73 -0.40 -0.27 15.27
N GLU A 74 -1.53 -0.93 15.07
CA GLU A 74 -1.88 -2.18 15.72
C GLU A 74 -2.11 -3.29 14.69
N ILE A 75 -1.67 -4.49 15.00
CA ILE A 75 -1.94 -5.67 14.17
C ILE A 75 -3.32 -6.22 14.54
N ILE A 76 -4.22 -6.30 13.55
CA ILE A 76 -5.59 -6.77 13.72
C ILE A 76 -5.86 -8.06 12.94
N GLY A 77 -7.04 -8.66 13.17
CA GLY A 77 -7.51 -9.83 12.41
C GLY A 77 -6.64 -11.07 12.56
N ALA A 78 -6.01 -11.28 13.73
CA ALA A 78 -5.04 -12.34 13.97
C ALA A 78 -3.82 -12.29 13.02
N GLY A 79 -3.32 -11.09 12.72
CA GLY A 79 -2.14 -10.90 11.88
C GLY A 79 -2.44 -10.58 10.42
N THR A 80 -3.72 -10.42 10.06
CA THR A 80 -4.12 -10.20 8.66
C THR A 80 -4.33 -8.74 8.30
N GLY A 81 -4.12 -7.80 9.21
CA GLY A 81 -4.27 -6.38 8.92
C GLY A 81 -3.58 -5.46 9.90
N ILE A 82 -3.58 -4.19 9.54
CA ILE A 82 -3.01 -3.07 10.29
C ILE A 82 -4.14 -2.05 10.53
N HIS A 83 -4.32 -1.66 11.79
CA HIS A 83 -5.22 -0.58 12.22
C HIS A 83 -4.39 0.60 12.70
N GLY A 84 -4.68 1.80 12.17
CA GLY A 84 -4.19 3.05 12.75
C GLY A 84 -5.20 3.57 13.76
N PRO A 85 -4.94 3.57 15.08
CA PRO A 85 -5.91 4.06 16.07
C PRO A 85 -6.23 5.55 15.91
N ASP A 86 -5.32 6.32 15.31
CA ASP A 86 -5.48 7.76 15.13
C ASP A 86 -5.99 8.17 13.74
N VAL A 87 -6.14 7.21 12.81
CA VAL A 87 -6.59 7.44 11.44
C VAL A 87 -7.61 6.38 11.06
N ASP A 88 -8.76 6.78 10.48
CA ASP A 88 -9.80 5.85 10.01
C ASP A 88 -9.38 5.14 8.70
N GLU A 89 -8.18 4.53 8.71
CA GLU A 89 -7.54 3.85 7.60
C GLU A 89 -7.03 2.47 8.05
N ASP A 90 -7.88 1.46 7.85
CA ASP A 90 -7.53 0.06 8.08
C ASP A 90 -7.01 -0.60 6.80
N LEU A 91 -5.90 -1.32 6.92
CA LEU A 91 -5.29 -2.08 5.85
C LEU A 91 -5.41 -3.59 6.14
N GLY A 92 -6.25 -4.29 5.38
CA GLY A 92 -6.43 -5.74 5.52
C GLY A 92 -5.86 -6.52 4.33
N ALA A 93 -4.98 -7.50 4.60
CA ALA A 93 -4.44 -8.41 3.60
C ALA A 93 -5.54 -9.19 2.85
N ARG A 94 -6.63 -9.57 3.54
CA ARG A 94 -7.77 -10.24 2.93
C ARG A 94 -8.51 -9.33 1.95
N GLY A 95 -8.82 -8.10 2.34
CA GLY A 95 -9.47 -7.11 1.46
C GLY A 95 -8.62 -6.84 0.22
N MET A 96 -7.30 -6.72 0.39
CA MET A 96 -6.34 -6.59 -0.70
C MET A 96 -6.37 -7.79 -1.66
N LEU A 97 -6.39 -9.03 -1.15
CA LEU A 97 -6.47 -10.24 -1.99
C LEU A 97 -7.81 -10.38 -2.71
N GLU A 98 -8.89 -9.91 -2.09
CA GLU A 98 -10.25 -9.93 -2.65
C GLU A 98 -10.52 -8.74 -3.60
N GLY A 99 -9.58 -7.81 -3.73
CA GLY A 99 -9.74 -6.59 -4.54
C GLY A 99 -10.76 -5.60 -3.94
N VAL A 100 -11.03 -5.68 -2.65
CA VAL A 100 -11.92 -4.78 -1.93
C VAL A 100 -11.13 -3.52 -1.57
N PRO A 101 -11.49 -2.34 -2.11
CA PRO A 101 -10.82 -1.10 -1.76
C PRO A 101 -10.97 -0.83 -0.27
N ALA A 102 -9.90 -0.44 0.40
CA ALA A 102 -10.03 0.01 1.78
C ALA A 102 -10.82 1.35 1.82
N ARG A 103 -11.49 1.60 2.96
CA ARG A 103 -12.39 2.74 3.12
C ARG A 103 -11.63 4.04 2.98
N ARG A 104 -12.03 4.92 2.05
CA ARG A 104 -11.50 6.28 2.02
C ARG A 104 -11.90 6.99 3.32
N PRO A 105 -10.98 7.69 4.01
CA PRO A 105 -11.33 8.50 5.15
C PRO A 105 -12.42 9.50 4.74
N SER A 106 -13.51 9.58 5.52
CA SER A 106 -14.56 10.56 5.26
C SER A 106 -13.99 11.94 5.54
N SER A 107 -13.90 12.80 4.52
CA SER A 107 -13.56 14.21 4.74
C SER A 107 -14.63 14.84 5.63
N ARG A 108 -14.27 15.18 6.87
CA ARG A 108 -14.99 16.17 7.68
C ARG A 108 -14.23 17.48 7.64
#